data_AF-A0A225VJS0-F1
#
_entry.id   AF-A0A225VJS0-F1
#
_cell.length_a   1.000
_cell.length_b   1.000
_cell.length_c   1.000
_cell.angle_alpha   90.00
_cell.angle_beta   90.00
_cell.angle_gamma   90.00
#
_symmetry.space_group_name_H-M   'P 1'
#
loop_
_entity.id
_entity.type
_entity.pdbx_description
1 polymer ?
#
loop_
_entity_poly.entity_id
_entity_poly.type
_entity_poly.pdbx_seq_one_letter_code
_entity_poly.pdbx_strand_id
1 'polypeptide(L)'
;MKIRQFRSRMPATIRDWYAQLPKSTRHNWKLLSTKFKKLYCRTTGSYAERYFTMKMMSSETALQFVYRLNATVVKAEIPFQTSFKRRELHLRRFVKKLKDV
;
A
#
# COMPACT_ATOMS: atom_id res chain seq x y z
N MET A 1 5.94 -10.67 19.32
CA MET A 1 4.82 -10.38 20.23
C MET A 1 4.03 -11.66 20.49
N LYS A 2 3.70 -11.97 21.74
CA LYS A 2 2.89 -13.17 22.08
C LYS A 2 1.40 -12.88 21.84
N ILE A 3 0.60 -13.86 21.43
CA ILE A 3 -0.85 -13.69 21.14
C ILE A 3 -1.62 -13.07 22.32
N ARG A 4 -1.26 -13.43 23.56
CA ARG A 4 -1.86 -12.84 24.77
C ARG A 4 -1.60 -11.33 24.87
N GLN A 5 -0.39 -10.89 24.51
CA GLN A 5 -0.03 -9.47 24.47
C GLN A 5 -0.73 -8.73 23.32
N PHE A 6 -0.92 -9.40 22.17
CA PHE A 6 -1.73 -8.86 21.09
C PHE A 6 -3.15 -8.57 21.57
N ARG A 7 -3.81 -9.51 22.26
CA ARG A 7 -5.18 -9.33 22.74
C ARG A 7 -5.32 -8.23 23.79
N SER A 8 -4.38 -8.10 24.72
CA SER A 8 -4.48 -7.11 25.81
C SER A 8 -4.19 -5.68 25.38
N ARG A 9 -3.44 -5.49 24.28
CA ARG A 9 -3.02 -4.16 23.80
C ARG A 9 -3.92 -3.58 22.70
N MET A 10 -4.94 -4.31 22.28
CA MET A 10 -5.75 -3.94 21.11
C MET A 10 -7.10 -3.30 21.51
N PRO A 11 -7.58 -2.31 20.73
CA PRO A 11 -8.90 -1.71 20.91
C PRO A 11 -10.04 -2.75 20.89
N ALA A 12 -11.20 -2.41 21.46
CA ALA A 12 -12.38 -3.29 21.51
C ALA A 12 -12.73 -3.88 20.14
N THR A 13 -12.80 -3.04 19.10
CA THR A 13 -13.10 -3.43 17.72
C THR A 13 -12.16 -4.51 17.16
N ILE A 14 -10.87 -4.42 17.47
CA ILE A 14 -9.87 -5.41 17.04
C ILE A 14 -9.99 -6.70 17.86
N ARG A 15 -10.37 -6.62 19.13
CA ARG A 15 -10.64 -7.79 19.98
C ARG A 15 -11.89 -8.54 19.50
N ASP A 16 -12.92 -7.83 19.06
CA ASP A 16 -14.15 -8.40 18.52
C ASP A 16 -13.88 -9.10 17.18
N TRP A 17 -13.12 -8.44 16.30
CA TRP A 17 -12.62 -9.09 15.08
C TRP A 17 -11.79 -10.35 15.38
N TYR A 18 -10.87 -10.27 16.35
CA TYR A 18 -10.08 -11.43 16.77
C TYR A 18 -10.97 -12.59 17.24
N ALA A 19 -12.05 -12.30 17.98
CA ALA A 19 -12.98 -13.32 18.49
C ALA A 19 -13.74 -14.05 17.37
N GLN A 20 -13.99 -13.37 16.24
CA GLN A 20 -14.63 -13.94 15.05
C GLN A 20 -13.71 -14.88 14.26
N LEU A 21 -12.40 -14.90 14.54
CA LEU A 21 -11.46 -15.76 13.81
C LEU A 21 -11.54 -17.23 14.26
N PRO A 22 -11.35 -18.18 13.32
CA PRO A 22 -11.23 -19.59 13.65
C PRO A 22 -10.14 -19.84 14.71
N LYS A 23 -10.35 -20.84 15.57
CA LYS A 23 -9.40 -21.21 16.64
C LYS A 23 -7.99 -21.48 16.08
N SER A 24 -7.90 -22.14 14.93
CA SER A 24 -6.64 -22.39 14.21
C SER A 24 -5.89 -21.11 13.83
N THR A 25 -6.60 -20.03 13.52
CA THR A 25 -6.02 -18.72 13.23
C THR A 25 -5.62 -17.98 14.50
N ARG A 26 -6.48 -18.01 15.54
CA ARG A 26 -6.23 -17.31 16.81
C ARG A 26 -4.98 -17.80 17.54
N HIS A 27 -4.68 -19.10 17.47
CA HIS A 27 -3.52 -19.69 18.15
C HIS A 27 -2.24 -19.74 17.31
N ASN A 28 -2.31 -19.38 16.02
CA ASN A 28 -1.15 -19.34 15.14
C ASN A 28 -0.73 -17.88 14.89
N TRP A 29 0.38 -17.46 15.49
CA TRP A 29 0.87 -16.09 15.36
C TRP A 29 1.14 -15.67 13.91
N LYS A 30 1.69 -16.57 13.08
CA LYS A 30 1.96 -16.29 11.66
C LYS A 30 0.66 -16.01 10.90
N LEU A 31 -0.38 -16.84 11.11
CA LEU A 31 -1.66 -16.68 10.43
C LEU A 31 -2.44 -15.45 10.93
N LEU A 32 -2.47 -15.24 12.26
CA LEU A 32 -3.08 -14.07 12.89
C LEU A 32 -2.45 -12.76 12.41
N SER A 33 -1.11 -12.67 12.45
CA SER A 33 -0.38 -11.46 12.06
C SER A 33 -0.53 -11.14 10.57
N THR A 34 -0.57 -12.15 9.69
CA THR A 34 -0.86 -11.94 8.26
C THR A 34 -2.26 -11.37 8.04
N LYS A 35 -3.29 -11.93 8.69
CA LYS A 35 -4.66 -11.40 8.57
C LYS A 35 -4.79 -9.99 9.14
N PHE A 36 -4.19 -9.75 10.30
CA PHE A 36 -4.19 -8.43 10.94
C PHE A 36 -3.52 -7.39 10.06
N LYS A 37 -2.33 -7.69 9.51
CA LYS A 37 -1.62 -6.79 8.59
C LYS A 37 -2.45 -6.52 7.34
N LYS A 38 -3.05 -7.54 6.74
CA LYS A 38 -3.87 -7.39 5.53
C LYS A 38 -5.10 -6.52 5.75
N LEU A 39 -5.71 -6.59 6.93
CA LEU A 39 -6.97 -5.91 7.23
C LEU A 39 -6.77 -4.50 7.81
N TYR A 40 -5.89 -4.37 8.82
CA TYR A 40 -5.73 -3.14 9.60
C TYR A 40 -4.42 -2.43 9.33
N CYS A 41 -3.33 -3.16 9.12
CA CYS A 41 -2.07 -2.57 8.68
C CYS A 41 -1.97 -2.60 7.16
N ARG A 42 -3.05 -2.26 6.45
CA ARG A 42 -2.93 -1.82 5.06
C ARG A 42 -2.05 -0.57 5.10
N THR A 43 -0.74 -0.78 5.18
CA THR A 43 0.26 0.17 4.75
C THR A 43 0.02 0.27 3.27
N THR A 44 -0.97 1.07 2.91
CA THR A 44 -0.82 1.90 1.75
C THR A 44 0.52 2.57 1.99
N GLY A 45 1.58 2.09 1.34
CA GLY A 45 2.97 2.44 1.64
C GLY A 45 3.17 3.94 1.78
N SER A 46 4.36 4.37 2.24
CA SER A 46 4.69 5.80 2.17
C SER A 46 4.34 6.33 0.78
N TYR A 47 3.96 7.60 0.64
CA TYR A 47 3.61 8.11 -0.69
C TYR A 47 4.76 7.91 -1.69
N ALA A 48 6.01 7.94 -1.22
CA ALA A 48 7.19 7.54 -1.98
C ALA A 48 7.13 6.06 -2.42
N GLU A 49 6.89 5.12 -1.51
CA GLU A 49 6.73 3.70 -1.85
C GLU A 49 5.61 3.48 -2.87
N ARG A 50 4.45 4.14 -2.68
CA ARG A 50 3.36 4.10 -3.66
C ARG A 50 3.80 4.63 -5.01
N TYR A 51 4.50 5.75 -5.06
CA TYR A 51 5.01 6.32 -6.30
C TYR A 51 5.92 5.33 -7.07
N PHE A 52 6.83 4.65 -6.39
CA PHE A 52 7.75 3.69 -7.03
C PHE A 52 7.10 2.35 -7.42
N THR A 53 6.10 1.91 -6.66
CA THR A 53 5.44 0.61 -6.84
C THR A 53 4.18 0.66 -7.71
N MET A 54 3.61 1.86 -7.93
CA MET A 54 2.38 2.05 -8.69
C MET A 54 2.43 1.37 -10.06
N LYS A 55 1.33 0.72 -10.44
CA LYS A 55 1.10 0.14 -11.76
C LYS A 55 -0.23 0.64 -12.31
N MET A 56 -0.36 0.66 -13.63
CA MET A 56 -1.62 0.96 -14.30
C MET A 56 -2.68 -0.12 -13.98
N MET A 57 -3.88 0.32 -13.59
CA MET A 57 -5.04 -0.54 -13.31
C MET A 57 -5.67 -1.05 -14.60
N SER A 58 -6.36 -2.19 -14.57
CA SER A 58 -7.05 -2.73 -15.77
C SER A 58 -8.20 -1.88 -16.27
N SER A 59 -8.84 -1.13 -15.38
CA SER A 59 -10.00 -0.32 -15.70
C SER A 59 -9.66 1.14 -16.02
N GLU A 60 -8.40 1.55 -15.88
CA GLU A 60 -8.02 2.96 -16.10
C GLU A 60 -7.34 3.14 -17.46
N THR A 61 -7.53 4.31 -18.07
CA THR A 61 -6.80 4.72 -19.28
C THR A 61 -5.38 5.18 -18.94
N ALA A 62 -4.48 5.27 -19.93
CA ALA A 62 -3.14 5.81 -19.74
C ALA A 62 -3.16 7.26 -19.17
N LEU A 63 -4.14 8.07 -19.57
CA LEU A 63 -4.33 9.43 -19.07
C LEU A 63 -4.77 9.44 -17.60
N GLN A 64 -5.71 8.59 -17.21
CA GLN A 64 -6.11 8.44 -15.81
C GLN A 64 -4.93 7.96 -14.94
N PHE A 65 -4.13 7.05 -15.48
CA PHE A 65 -2.93 6.58 -14.80
C PHE A 65 -1.90 7.69 -14.58
N VAL A 66 -1.62 8.54 -15.58
CA VAL A 66 -0.65 9.63 -15.42
C VAL A 66 -1.12 10.66 -14.40
N TYR A 67 -2.43 10.98 -14.35
CA TYR A 67 -2.97 11.88 -13.32
C TYR A 67 -2.81 11.31 -11.91
N ARG A 68 -3.06 10.01 -11.73
CA ARG A 68 -2.88 9.33 -10.45
C ARG A 68 -1.42 9.25 -10.01
N LEU A 69 -0.51 9.02 -10.96
CA LEU A 69 0.94 9.02 -10.72
C LEU A 69 1.43 10.42 -10.33
N ASN A 70 0.96 11.47 -11.01
CA ASN A 70 1.25 12.87 -10.70
C ASN A 70 0.78 13.26 -9.29
N ALA A 71 -0.45 12.90 -8.94
CA ALA A 71 -0.97 13.15 -7.59
C ALA A 71 -0.13 12.44 -6.51
N THR A 72 0.40 11.25 -6.81
CA THR A 72 1.19 10.47 -5.85
C THR A 72 2.60 11.02 -5.68
N VAL A 73 3.26 11.48 -6.76
CA VAL A 73 4.60 12.07 -6.67
C VAL A 73 4.58 13.39 -5.88
N VAL A 74 3.50 14.17 -6.01
CA VAL A 74 3.27 15.39 -5.20
C VAL A 74 3.08 15.05 -3.73
N LYS A 75 2.21 14.07 -3.41
CA LYS A 75 2.03 13.60 -2.03
C LYS A 75 3.28 12.95 -1.43
N ALA A 76 4.19 12.47 -2.27
CA ALA A 76 5.49 11.94 -1.88
C ALA A 76 6.55 13.03 -1.67
N GLU A 77 6.23 14.29 -1.94
CA GLU A 77 7.16 15.42 -1.86
C GLU A 77 8.41 15.22 -2.73
N ILE A 78 8.26 14.45 -3.81
CA ILE A 78 9.36 14.18 -4.75
C ILE A 78 9.41 15.33 -5.76
N PRO A 79 10.48 16.12 -5.82
CA PRO A 79 10.52 17.31 -6.67
C PRO A 79 10.84 16.92 -8.12
N PHE A 80 9.86 16.36 -8.83
CA PHE A 80 10.06 15.85 -10.19
C PHE A 80 10.17 16.95 -11.24
N GLN A 81 9.60 18.13 -10.98
CA GLN A 81 9.58 19.26 -11.90
C GLN A 81 10.84 20.13 -11.85
N THR A 82 11.71 19.95 -10.85
CA THR A 82 12.84 20.87 -10.60
C THR A 82 13.98 20.79 -11.61
N SER A 83 14.03 19.76 -12.46
CA SER A 83 15.02 19.68 -13.53
C SER A 83 14.53 18.84 -14.70
N PHE A 84 15.17 19.00 -15.86
CA PHE A 84 14.93 18.15 -17.02
C PHE A 84 15.13 16.66 -16.70
N LYS A 85 16.27 16.31 -16.09
CA LYS A 85 16.61 14.92 -15.72
C LYS A 85 15.55 14.27 -14.81
N ARG A 86 14.98 15.04 -13.88
CA ARG A 86 13.95 14.52 -12.96
C ARG A 86 12.60 14.33 -13.64
N ARG A 87 12.22 15.26 -14.54
CA ARG A 87 11.01 15.12 -15.38
C ARG A 87 11.12 13.91 -16.30
N GLU A 88 12.26 13.75 -16.95
CA GLU A 88 12.54 12.59 -17.80
C GLU A 88 12.45 11.28 -17.02
N LEU A 89 13.06 11.21 -15.83
CA LEU A 89 12.99 10.02 -14.99
C LEU A 89 11.56 9.71 -14.53
N HIS A 90 10.74 10.73 -14.29
CA HIS A 90 9.32 10.56 -13.97
C HIS A 90 8.54 10.01 -15.17
N LEU A 91 8.75 10.54 -16.37
CA LEU A 91 8.14 10.04 -17.61
C LEU A 91 8.55 8.60 -17.93
N ARG A 92 9.83 8.26 -17.78
CA ARG A 92 10.31 6.87 -17.94
C ARG A 92 9.61 5.91 -16.96
N ARG A 93 9.32 6.36 -15.74
CA ARG A 93 8.52 5.55 -14.79
C ARG A 93 7.09 5.38 -15.26
N PHE A 94 6.45 6.44 -15.75
CA PHE A 94 5.12 6.33 -16.33
C PHE A 94 5.09 5.27 -17.45
N VAL A 95 5.97 5.37 -18.44
CA VAL A 95 6.05 4.42 -19.57
C VAL A 95 6.31 2.99 -19.11
N LYS A 96 7.26 2.77 -18.18
CA LYS A 96 7.57 1.42 -17.65
C LYS A 96 6.39 0.77 -16.90
N LYS A 97 5.42 1.56 -16.45
CA LYS A 97 4.28 1.11 -15.63
C LYS A 97 2.96 1.10 -16.40
N LEU A 98 2.97 1.55 -17.66
CA LEU A 98 1.91 1.24 -18.60
C LEU A 98 1.82 -0.28 -18.74
N LYS A 99 0.63 -0.77 -18.98
CA LYS A 99 0.47 -2.15 -19.45
C LYS A 99 1.07 -2.23 -20.85
N ASP A 100 1.59 -3.40 -21.21
CA ASP A 100 1.84 -3.69 -22.62
C ASP A 100 0.52 -3.42 -23.35
N VAL A 101 0.56 -2.45 -24.26
CA VAL A 101 -0.59 -2.07 -25.11
C VAL A 101 -0.81 -3.19 -26.12
#